data_AF-A0A943LD65-F1
#
_entry.id   AF-A0A943LD65-F1
#
_cell.length_a   1.000
_cell.length_b   1.000
_cell.length_c   1.000
_cell.angle_alpha   90.00
_cell.angle_beta   90.00
_cell.angle_gamma   90.00
#
_symmetry.space_group_name_H-M   'P 1'
#
loop_
_entity.id
_entity.type
_entity.pdbx_description
1 polymer ?
#
loop_
_entity_poly.entity_id
_entity_poly.type
_entity_poly.pdbx_seq_one_letter_code
_entity_poly.pdbx_strand_id
1 'polypeptide(L)'
;MDKIYLKNVEIFANHGVFKEEKTLGQKFILDLELTLSLEEAGRTGDLTKSVHYGELCHGIEKEFMKESYDLIETAAQKVAEFTLYNYPLVKDIKVTLKKPWAPIGRHLDYAAVQIERGWHEVYLSIGSNIGNKEENLNRAIELINSYKEIEVTKVSSFLVTEPWGYLDQEEFVNAALKLKTILSPQELMKILLDIEQEMKRERIIKWGPRIIDLDIIFYDDLVLEDELVTVPHPRMEEREFVLKPLSEICGNKVHPLLKKRVFRLLEDIEKENC
;
A
#
# COMPACT_ATOMS: atom_id res chain seq x y z
N MET A 1 -16.19 10.82 -6.09
CA MET A 1 -16.18 10.21 -4.75
C MET A 1 -16.61 11.28 -3.76
N ASP A 2 -17.43 10.89 -2.79
CA ASP A 2 -18.02 11.79 -1.81
C ASP A 2 -17.07 12.00 -0.63
N LYS A 3 -17.37 12.98 0.22
CA LYS A 3 -16.49 13.36 1.33
C LYS A 3 -17.25 13.61 2.63
N ILE A 4 -16.65 13.20 3.74
CA ILE A 4 -17.02 13.61 5.10
C ILE A 4 -15.92 14.52 5.64
N TYR A 5 -16.32 15.63 6.27
CA TYR A 5 -15.40 16.60 6.86
C TYR A 5 -15.55 16.67 8.38
N LEU A 6 -14.43 16.61 9.09
CA LEU A 6 -14.32 16.96 10.50
C LEU A 6 -13.35 18.14 10.57
N LYS A 7 -13.82 19.30 11.03
CA LYS A 7 -13.04 20.54 11.03
C LYS A 7 -12.83 21.05 12.44
N ASN A 8 -11.62 21.52 12.69
CA ASN A 8 -11.18 22.13 13.94
C ASN A 8 -11.46 21.25 15.16
N VAL A 9 -11.18 19.95 15.07
CA VAL A 9 -11.23 19.05 16.23
C VAL A 9 -10.07 19.41 17.15
N GLU A 10 -10.39 19.95 18.33
CA GLU A 10 -9.40 20.40 19.29
C GLU A 10 -9.00 19.25 20.21
N ILE A 11 -7.70 19.00 20.34
CA ILE A 11 -7.17 17.93 21.20
C ILE A 11 -6.00 18.49 22.00
N PHE A 12 -5.92 18.13 23.28
CA PHE A 12 -4.77 18.46 24.12
C PHE A 12 -3.88 17.22 24.28
N ALA A 13 -2.62 17.32 23.89
CA ALA A 13 -1.70 16.18 23.91
C ALA A 13 -0.23 16.62 24.15
N ASN A 14 0.64 15.64 24.32
CA ASN A 14 2.03 15.81 24.73
C ASN A 14 3.03 15.56 23.60
N HIS A 15 2.69 15.90 22.34
CA HIS A 15 3.63 15.79 21.22
C HIS A 15 4.56 17.01 21.13
N GLY A 16 5.78 16.78 20.66
CA GLY A 16 6.81 17.79 20.51
C GLY A 16 8.19 17.27 20.90
N VAL A 17 9.22 17.98 20.45
CA VAL A 17 10.62 17.62 20.68
C VAL A 17 11.08 18.08 22.08
N PHE A 18 10.57 19.22 22.55
CA PHE A 18 11.01 19.80 23.80
C PHE A 18 10.39 19.08 25.00
N LYS A 19 11.17 18.91 26.07
CA LYS A 19 10.73 18.21 27.29
C LYS A 19 9.49 18.88 27.92
N GLU A 20 9.44 20.20 27.83
CA GLU A 20 8.35 21.04 28.31
C GLU A 20 7.06 20.72 27.55
N GLU A 21 7.12 20.52 26.23
CA GLU A 21 5.95 20.11 25.41
C GLU A 21 5.44 18.73 25.84
N LYS A 22 6.35 17.80 26.11
CA LYS A 22 5.99 16.46 26.58
C LYS A 22 5.45 16.44 28.00
N THR A 23 5.76 17.44 28.83
CA THR A 23 5.32 17.49 30.23
C THR A 23 4.04 18.30 30.41
N LEU A 24 3.98 19.51 29.84
CA LEU A 24 2.85 20.42 29.99
C LEU A 24 1.71 20.08 29.03
N GLY A 25 2.05 19.51 27.87
CA GLY A 25 1.12 19.33 26.76
C GLY A 25 0.79 20.67 26.09
N GLN A 26 0.12 20.58 24.94
CA GLN A 26 -0.33 21.73 24.19
C GLN A 26 -1.58 21.40 23.37
N LYS A 27 -2.26 22.45 22.92
CA LYS A 27 -3.40 22.33 22.01
C LYS A 27 -2.93 21.98 20.60
N PHE A 28 -3.61 21.01 20.01
CA PHE A 28 -3.57 20.65 18.61
C PHE A 28 -4.95 20.83 17.98
N ILE A 29 -4.98 21.11 16.68
CA ILE A 29 -6.23 21.24 15.93
C ILE A 29 -6.15 20.32 14.71
N LEU A 30 -7.05 19.36 14.63
CA LEU A 30 -7.15 18.40 13.53
C LEU A 30 -8.29 18.77 12.57
N ASP A 31 -7.96 18.75 11.28
CA ASP A 31 -8.96 18.66 10.21
C ASP A 31 -8.81 17.31 9.52
N LEU A 32 -9.93 16.60 9.35
CA LEU A 32 -10.03 15.37 8.57
C LEU A 32 -10.95 15.56 7.38
N GLU A 33 -10.54 14.99 6.26
CA GLU A 33 -11.34 14.85 5.06
C GLU A 33 -11.27 13.38 4.63
N LEU A 34 -12.38 12.67 4.80
CA LEU A 34 -12.52 11.25 4.49
C LEU A 34 -13.16 11.13 3.11
N THR A 35 -12.56 10.34 2.22
CA THR A 35 -13.11 10.02 0.91
C THR A 35 -13.74 8.63 0.95
N LEU A 36 -15.02 8.54 0.62
CA LEU A 36 -15.83 7.31 0.63
C LEU A 36 -17.03 7.45 -0.30
N SER A 37 -17.77 6.36 -0.53
CA SER A 37 -19.07 6.41 -1.21
C SER A 37 -20.17 6.69 -0.20
N LEU A 38 -20.98 7.73 -0.42
CA LEU A 38 -22.16 8.03 0.39
C LEU A 38 -23.46 7.67 -0.33
N GLU A 39 -23.37 7.10 -1.54
CA GLU A 39 -24.53 6.81 -2.38
C GLU A 39 -25.51 5.83 -1.72
N GLU A 40 -25.01 4.72 -1.15
CA GLU A 40 -25.86 3.72 -0.51
C GLU A 40 -26.51 4.29 0.75
N ALA A 41 -25.73 4.89 1.66
CA ALA A 41 -26.24 5.52 2.88
C ALA A 41 -27.28 6.60 2.56
N GLY A 42 -27.05 7.43 1.53
CA GLY A 42 -27.98 8.47 1.11
C GLY A 42 -29.29 7.93 0.53
N ARG A 43 -29.29 6.74 -0.08
CA ARG A 43 -30.50 6.10 -0.62
C ARG A 43 -31.28 5.32 0.42
N THR A 44 -30.59 4.61 1.31
CA THR A 44 -31.22 3.65 2.23
C THR A 44 -31.45 4.21 3.62
N GLY A 45 -30.71 5.24 4.02
CA GLY A 45 -30.65 5.71 5.41
C GLY A 45 -29.93 4.74 6.35
N ASP A 46 -29.25 3.72 5.82
CA ASP A 46 -28.51 2.74 6.62
C ASP A 46 -27.22 3.37 7.18
N LEU A 47 -27.19 3.52 8.51
CA LEU A 47 -26.05 4.10 9.23
C LEU A 47 -24.78 3.25 9.09
N THR A 48 -24.90 1.94 8.85
CA THR A 48 -23.74 1.04 8.68
C THR A 48 -23.01 1.27 7.37
N LYS A 49 -23.61 2.01 6.43
CA LYS A 49 -23.05 2.38 5.13
C LYS A 49 -22.38 3.76 5.15
N SER A 50 -22.20 4.34 6.33
CA SER A 50 -21.50 5.60 6.54
C SER A 50 -20.57 5.50 7.75
N VAL A 51 -19.79 6.55 7.98
CA VAL A 51 -18.90 6.65 9.14
C VAL A 51 -19.60 7.43 10.24
N HIS A 52 -19.68 6.84 11.43
CA HIS A 52 -20.17 7.53 12.61
C HIS A 52 -19.12 8.53 13.12
N TYR A 53 -19.25 9.80 12.72
CA TYR A 53 -18.28 10.86 13.05
C TYR A 53 -18.06 11.06 14.56
N GLY A 54 -19.07 10.86 15.41
CA GLY A 54 -18.91 10.94 16.87
C GLY A 54 -17.94 9.88 17.43
N GLU A 55 -18.15 8.61 17.09
CA GLU A 55 -17.25 7.51 17.44
C GLU A 55 -15.85 7.69 16.85
N LEU A 56 -15.76 8.16 15.59
CA LEU A 56 -14.49 8.44 14.94
C LEU A 56 -13.71 9.53 15.71
N CYS A 57 -14.33 10.67 16.03
CA CYS A 57 -13.68 11.73 16.82
C CYS A 57 -13.16 11.21 18.15
N HIS A 58 -13.96 10.42 18.88
CA HIS A 58 -13.54 9.84 20.17
C HIS A 58 -12.41 8.81 20.02
N GLY A 59 -12.45 8.01 18.95
CA GLY A 59 -11.39 7.05 18.62
C GLY A 59 -10.08 7.75 18.30
N ILE A 60 -10.12 8.80 17.48
CA ILE A 60 -8.95 9.62 17.13
C ILE A 60 -8.38 10.30 18.36
N GLU A 61 -9.20 10.90 19.22
CA GLU A 61 -8.72 11.54 20.44
C GLU A 61 -7.95 10.56 21.33
N LYS A 62 -8.50 9.36 21.52
CA LYS A 62 -7.82 8.29 22.27
C LYS A 62 -6.52 7.86 21.63
N GLU A 63 -6.50 7.63 20.31
CA GLU A 63 -5.29 7.21 19.61
C GLU A 63 -4.22 8.32 19.64
N PHE A 64 -4.62 9.57 19.44
CA PHE A 64 -3.73 10.72 19.47
C PHE A 64 -3.08 10.92 20.84
N MET A 65 -3.81 10.66 21.93
CA MET A 65 -3.31 10.78 23.29
C MET A 65 -2.54 9.56 23.81
N LYS A 66 -2.57 8.44 23.08
CA LYS A 66 -2.01 7.15 23.52
C LYS A 66 -0.51 7.18 23.73
N GLU A 67 0.22 7.89 22.87
CA GLU A 67 1.67 7.99 22.89
C GLU A 67 2.11 9.44 22.64
N SER A 68 3.29 9.81 23.15
CA SER A 68 3.94 11.08 22.84
C SER A 68 4.93 10.88 21.70
N TYR A 69 4.85 11.75 20.69
CA TYR A 69 5.70 11.71 19.50
C TYR A 69 6.53 12.99 19.44
N ASP A 70 7.76 12.89 18.97
CA ASP A 70 8.62 14.06 18.75
C ASP A 70 8.09 14.93 17.59
N LEU A 71 7.61 14.27 16.54
CA LEU A 71 7.17 14.87 15.30
C LEU A 71 5.63 14.81 15.18
N ILE A 72 5.04 15.91 14.73
CA ILE A 72 3.60 15.98 14.48
C ILE A 72 3.22 15.23 13.19
N GLU A 73 4.17 15.03 12.30
CA GLU A 73 4.10 14.15 11.14
C GLU A 73 3.75 12.72 11.54
N THR A 74 4.44 12.19 12.56
CA THR A 74 4.17 10.85 13.11
C THR A 74 2.77 10.79 13.73
N ALA A 75 2.38 11.82 14.48
CA ALA A 75 1.04 11.87 15.07
C ALA A 75 -0.06 11.89 13.98
N ALA A 76 0.11 12.70 12.92
CA ALA A 76 -0.81 12.74 11.79
C ALA A 76 -0.88 11.39 11.07
N GLN A 77 0.27 10.72 10.87
CA GLN A 77 0.36 9.39 10.29
C GLN A 77 -0.44 8.36 11.11
N LYS A 78 -0.34 8.39 12.44
CA LYS A 78 -1.08 7.47 13.32
C LYS A 78 -2.58 7.68 13.27
N VAL A 79 -3.04 8.94 13.17
CA VAL A 79 -4.45 9.25 12.96
C VAL A 79 -4.96 8.69 11.62
N ALA A 80 -4.17 8.83 10.55
CA ALA A 80 -4.52 8.29 9.23
C ALA A 80 -4.59 6.76 9.26
N GLU A 81 -3.57 6.09 9.80
CA GLU A 81 -3.52 4.63 10.01
C GLU A 81 -4.73 4.14 10.81
N PHE A 82 -4.98 4.72 11.99
CA PHE A 82 -6.11 4.36 12.83
C PHE A 82 -7.43 4.46 12.07
N THR A 83 -7.63 5.54 11.31
CA THR A 83 -8.87 5.74 10.57
C THR A 83 -9.03 4.71 9.45
N LEU A 84 -7.98 4.46 8.65
CA LEU A 84 -8.03 3.50 7.55
C LEU A 84 -8.20 2.05 8.02
N TYR A 85 -7.65 1.70 9.18
CA TYR A 85 -7.76 0.34 9.73
C TYR A 85 -9.10 0.06 10.42
N ASN A 86 -9.70 1.05 11.08
CA ASN A 86 -10.93 0.84 11.85
C ASN A 86 -12.20 1.19 11.06
N TYR A 87 -12.08 1.88 9.93
CA TYR A 87 -13.21 2.30 9.11
C TYR A 87 -13.04 1.85 7.64
N PRO A 88 -13.35 0.58 7.31
CA PRO A 88 -13.11 0.00 5.97
C PRO A 88 -13.84 0.70 4.81
N LEU A 89 -14.86 1.51 5.10
CA LEU A 89 -15.56 2.32 4.08
C LEU A 89 -14.72 3.51 3.60
N VAL A 90 -13.74 3.95 4.40
CA VAL A 90 -12.86 5.06 4.05
C VAL A 90 -11.79 4.58 3.08
N LYS A 91 -11.83 5.11 1.85
CA LYS A 91 -10.83 4.79 0.83
C LYS A 91 -9.56 5.61 1.00
N ASP A 92 -9.74 6.91 1.20
CA ASP A 92 -8.65 7.88 1.35
C ASP A 92 -8.95 8.83 2.50
N ILE A 93 -7.91 9.32 3.17
CA ILE A 93 -7.98 10.31 4.23
C ILE A 93 -6.92 11.38 4.02
N LYS A 94 -7.35 12.64 4.17
CA LYS A 94 -6.47 13.79 4.33
C LYS A 94 -6.52 14.26 5.77
N VAL A 95 -5.36 14.30 6.41
CA VAL A 95 -5.20 14.76 7.79
C VAL A 95 -4.39 16.04 7.79
N THR A 96 -4.97 17.11 8.33
CA THR A 96 -4.23 18.35 8.63
C THR A 96 -4.12 18.50 10.13
N LEU A 97 -2.88 18.51 10.64
CA LEU A 97 -2.60 18.69 12.06
C LEU A 97 -1.92 20.04 12.26
N LYS A 98 -2.63 20.94 12.95
CA LYS A 98 -2.17 22.29 13.28
C LYS A 98 -1.68 22.32 14.72
N LYS A 99 -0.60 23.06 14.93
CA LYS A 99 0.06 23.33 16.20
C LYS A 99 0.10 24.85 16.43
N PRO A 100 -0.96 25.43 17.05
CA PRO A 100 -1.06 26.87 17.30
C PRO A 100 0.00 27.40 18.26
N TRP A 101 0.45 26.58 19.21
CA TRP A 101 1.39 26.99 20.27
C TRP A 101 2.82 26.51 20.01
N ALA A 102 3.18 26.34 18.74
CA ALA A 102 4.53 25.94 18.36
C ALA A 102 5.57 26.96 18.88
N PRO A 103 6.63 26.54 19.61
CA PRO A 103 7.61 27.44 20.21
C PRO A 103 8.60 28.00 19.18
N ILE A 104 8.12 28.92 18.34
CA ILE A 104 8.88 29.49 17.21
C ILE A 104 9.50 30.87 17.56
N GLY A 105 9.09 31.48 18.69
CA GLY A 105 9.63 32.76 19.15
C GLY A 105 9.23 33.97 18.29
N ARG A 106 8.16 33.86 17.48
CA ARG A 106 7.58 34.92 16.64
C ARG A 106 6.05 34.78 16.60
N HIS A 107 5.36 35.84 16.20
CA HIS A 107 3.91 35.79 15.99
C HIS A 107 3.56 34.93 14.76
N LEU A 108 2.69 33.96 14.94
CA LEU A 108 2.11 33.10 13.90
C LEU A 108 0.74 32.59 14.36
N ASP A 109 -0.16 32.31 13.42
CA ASP A 109 -1.47 31.74 13.77
C ASP A 109 -1.35 30.26 14.16
N TYR A 110 -0.68 29.46 13.32
CA TYR A 110 -0.26 28.09 13.64
C TYR A 110 0.83 27.60 12.66
N ALA A 111 1.60 26.60 13.08
CA ALA A 111 2.32 25.71 12.15
C ALA A 111 1.47 24.46 11.87
N ALA A 112 1.57 23.85 10.69
CA ALA A 112 0.78 22.66 10.40
C ALA A 112 1.49 21.70 9.45
N VAL A 113 1.11 20.42 9.53
CA VAL A 113 1.43 19.38 8.55
C VAL A 113 0.14 18.88 7.91
N GLN A 114 0.20 18.50 6.65
CA GLN A 114 -0.90 17.85 5.95
C GLN A 114 -0.37 16.60 5.26
N ILE A 115 -1.06 15.48 5.47
CA ILE A 115 -0.76 14.22 4.81
C ILE A 115 -2.01 13.66 4.16
N GLU A 116 -1.80 12.86 3.11
CA GLU A 116 -2.84 12.10 2.43
C GLU A 116 -2.42 10.62 2.43
N ARG A 117 -3.33 9.74 2.84
CA ARG A 117 -3.16 8.29 2.84
C ARG A 117 -4.40 7.63 2.31
N GLY A 118 -4.28 6.51 1.64
CA GLY A 118 -5.42 5.77 1.14
C GLY A 118 -5.05 4.35 0.79
N TRP A 119 -6.07 3.53 0.59
CA TRP A 119 -5.90 2.16 0.11
C TRP A 119 -5.65 2.17 -1.40
N HIS A 120 -4.48 1.69 -1.79
CA HIS A 120 -4.03 1.54 -3.16
C HIS A 120 -4.16 0.10 -3.63
N GLU A 121 -4.59 -0.09 -4.86
CA GLU A 121 -4.66 -1.41 -5.49
C GLU A 121 -3.34 -1.74 -6.18
N VAL A 122 -2.69 -2.83 -5.78
CA VAL A 122 -1.38 -3.22 -6.30
C VAL A 122 -1.44 -4.62 -6.88
N TYR A 123 -0.73 -4.81 -7.98
CA TYR A 123 -0.55 -6.09 -8.62
C TYR A 123 0.91 -6.50 -8.57
N LEU A 124 1.19 -7.67 -8.02
CA LEU A 124 2.53 -8.24 -7.95
C LEU A 124 2.66 -9.43 -8.88
N SER A 125 3.85 -9.63 -9.42
CA SER A 125 4.29 -10.91 -9.97
C SER A 125 5.19 -11.58 -8.95
N ILE A 126 4.96 -12.86 -8.70
CA ILE A 126 5.77 -13.66 -7.79
C ILE A 126 6.30 -14.90 -8.52
N GLY A 127 7.56 -15.27 -8.29
CA GLY A 127 8.19 -16.39 -8.97
C GLY A 127 9.22 -17.11 -8.10
N SER A 128 9.35 -18.43 -8.26
CA SER A 128 10.35 -19.25 -7.57
C SER A 128 10.96 -20.29 -8.50
N ASN A 129 12.29 -20.48 -8.45
CA ASN A 129 13.01 -21.50 -9.23
C ASN A 129 13.89 -22.47 -8.41
N ILE A 130 13.93 -22.37 -7.08
CA ILE A 130 14.72 -23.26 -6.21
C ILE A 130 13.82 -24.09 -5.30
N GLY A 131 14.10 -25.39 -5.18
CA GLY A 131 13.55 -26.24 -4.12
C GLY A 131 12.04 -26.43 -4.27
N ASN A 132 11.31 -26.37 -3.14
CA ASN A 132 9.85 -26.51 -3.16
C ASN A 132 9.18 -25.19 -3.57
N LYS A 133 9.06 -25.00 -4.88
CA LYS A 133 8.63 -23.73 -5.50
C LYS A 133 7.24 -23.27 -5.07
N GLU A 134 6.26 -24.18 -5.00
CA GLU A 134 4.91 -23.84 -4.53
C GLU A 134 4.89 -23.46 -3.04
N GLU A 135 5.67 -24.16 -2.21
CA GLU A 135 5.81 -23.83 -0.79
C GLU A 135 6.47 -22.46 -0.60
N ASN A 136 7.47 -22.11 -1.42
CA ASN A 136 8.07 -20.77 -1.42
C ASN A 136 7.04 -19.70 -1.77
N LEU A 137 6.22 -19.89 -2.81
CA LEU A 137 5.19 -18.92 -3.19
C LEU A 137 4.17 -18.74 -2.06
N ASN A 138 3.67 -19.83 -1.47
CA ASN A 138 2.74 -19.77 -0.34
C ASN A 138 3.37 -19.05 0.86
N ARG A 139 4.63 -19.34 1.17
CA ARG A 139 5.36 -18.69 2.26
C ARG A 139 5.54 -17.20 2.02
N ALA A 140 5.83 -16.78 0.80
CA ALA A 140 5.93 -15.37 0.45
C ALA A 140 4.58 -14.65 0.62
N ILE A 141 3.48 -15.28 0.19
CA ILE A 141 2.12 -14.75 0.37
C ILE A 141 1.80 -14.59 1.87
N GLU A 142 2.12 -15.57 2.70
CA GLU A 142 1.95 -15.49 4.16
C GLU A 142 2.75 -14.34 4.77
N LEU A 143 4.02 -14.18 4.38
CA LEU A 143 4.88 -13.10 4.87
C LEU A 143 4.34 -11.73 4.45
N ILE A 144 3.92 -11.57 3.19
CA ILE A 144 3.29 -10.33 2.69
C ILE A 144 2.02 -10.01 3.49
N ASN A 145 1.15 -11.00 3.72
CA ASN A 145 -0.12 -10.82 4.41
C ASN A 145 0.01 -10.68 5.94
N SER A 146 1.24 -10.81 6.48
CA SER A 146 1.52 -10.59 7.91
C SER A 146 1.65 -9.10 8.27
N TYR A 147 1.88 -8.23 7.28
CA TYR A 147 1.93 -6.79 7.46
C TYR A 147 0.52 -6.21 7.52
N LYS A 148 0.21 -5.48 8.60
CA LYS A 148 -1.12 -4.87 8.80
C LYS A 148 -1.47 -3.83 7.73
N GLU A 149 -0.46 -3.27 7.07
CA GLU A 149 -0.57 -2.29 6.00
C GLU A 149 -0.95 -2.94 4.66
N ILE A 150 -0.98 -4.27 4.57
CA ILE A 150 -1.15 -5.03 3.33
C ILE A 150 -2.28 -6.05 3.50
N GLU A 151 -3.18 -6.10 2.52
CA GLU A 151 -4.23 -7.12 2.44
C GLU A 151 -4.16 -7.80 1.06
N VAL A 152 -3.80 -9.09 1.02
CA VAL A 152 -3.86 -9.86 -0.23
C VAL A 152 -5.32 -10.22 -0.54
N THR A 153 -5.85 -9.69 -1.63
CA THR A 153 -7.27 -9.83 -2.01
C THR A 153 -7.53 -10.90 -3.06
N LYS A 154 -6.52 -11.27 -3.87
CA LYS A 154 -6.63 -12.33 -4.88
C LYS A 154 -5.25 -12.90 -5.20
N VAL A 155 -5.21 -14.20 -5.47
CA VAL A 155 -4.04 -14.95 -5.96
C VAL A 155 -4.46 -15.66 -7.24
N SER A 156 -3.64 -15.65 -8.29
CA SER A 156 -3.88 -16.44 -9.51
C SER A 156 -3.65 -17.93 -9.27
N SER A 157 -4.00 -18.75 -10.26
CA SER A 157 -3.42 -20.08 -10.36
C SER A 157 -1.89 -20.03 -10.45
N PHE A 158 -1.23 -21.09 -9.99
CA PHE A 158 0.21 -21.25 -10.12
C PHE A 158 0.53 -21.77 -11.51
N LEU A 159 1.37 -21.05 -12.23
CA LEU A 159 1.79 -21.37 -13.58
C LEU A 159 3.20 -21.95 -13.54
N VAL A 160 3.32 -23.22 -13.92
CA VAL A 160 4.62 -23.84 -14.19
C VAL A 160 5.07 -23.40 -15.58
N THR A 161 6.27 -22.85 -15.67
CA THR A 161 6.87 -22.39 -16.94
C THR A 161 8.27 -22.92 -17.10
N GLU A 162 8.66 -23.24 -18.34
CA GLU A 162 10.06 -23.46 -18.68
C GLU A 162 10.89 -22.18 -18.41
N PRO A 163 12.16 -22.30 -18.01
CA PRO A 163 12.98 -21.15 -17.65
C PRO A 163 13.25 -20.20 -18.83
N TRP A 164 13.09 -18.90 -18.62
CA TRP A 164 13.43 -17.88 -19.62
C TRP A 164 14.94 -17.59 -19.59
N GLY A 165 15.67 -17.88 -20.68
CA GLY A 165 17.12 -17.64 -20.80
C GLY A 165 17.98 -18.90 -20.71
N TYR A 166 18.65 -19.13 -19.58
CA TYR A 166 19.56 -20.28 -19.39
C TYR A 166 18.73 -21.58 -19.33
N LEU A 167 18.91 -22.49 -20.29
CA LEU A 167 18.06 -23.69 -20.46
C LEU A 167 18.40 -24.85 -19.50
N ASP A 168 19.46 -24.73 -18.71
CA ASP A 168 19.94 -25.76 -17.77
C ASP A 168 19.61 -25.36 -16.32
N GLN A 169 18.34 -25.07 -16.07
CA GLN A 169 17.79 -24.76 -14.74
C GLN A 169 16.40 -25.38 -14.60
N GLU A 170 15.95 -25.61 -13.38
CA GLU A 170 14.63 -26.20 -13.14
C GLU A 170 13.48 -25.25 -13.56
N GLU A 171 12.29 -25.81 -13.82
CA GLU A 171 11.07 -25.06 -14.12
C GLU A 171 10.80 -23.96 -13.07
N PHE A 172 10.29 -22.81 -13.52
CA PHE A 172 9.80 -21.76 -12.63
C PHE A 172 8.33 -22.02 -12.29
N VAL A 173 7.93 -21.70 -11.06
CA VAL A 173 6.51 -21.52 -10.72
C VAL A 173 6.28 -20.03 -10.54
N ASN A 174 5.35 -19.47 -11.32
CA ASN A 174 4.98 -18.07 -11.33
C ASN A 174 3.51 -17.90 -10.94
N ALA A 175 3.19 -16.80 -10.27
CA ALA A 175 1.81 -16.40 -9.97
C ALA A 175 1.70 -14.87 -9.94
N ALA A 176 0.46 -14.36 -9.96
CA ALA A 176 0.18 -12.96 -9.74
C ALA A 176 -0.67 -12.77 -8.49
N LEU A 177 -0.39 -11.69 -7.75
CA LEU A 177 -1.14 -11.28 -6.58
C LEU A 177 -1.86 -9.96 -6.85
N LYS A 178 -3.09 -9.84 -6.36
CA LYS A 178 -3.77 -8.56 -6.19
C LYS A 178 -3.86 -8.27 -4.71
N LEU A 179 -3.33 -7.13 -4.29
CA LEU A 179 -3.40 -6.69 -2.89
C LEU A 179 -3.89 -5.25 -2.78
N LYS A 180 -4.27 -4.87 -1.57
CA LYS A 180 -4.47 -3.49 -1.18
C LYS A 180 -3.41 -3.09 -0.17
N THR A 181 -2.91 -1.86 -0.24
CA THR A 181 -1.98 -1.33 0.75
C THR A 181 -2.12 0.16 0.95
N ILE A 182 -1.74 0.66 2.13
CA ILE A 182 -1.63 2.10 2.41
C ILE A 182 -0.19 2.63 2.24
N LEU A 183 0.75 1.75 1.92
CA LEU A 183 2.18 2.04 1.77
C LEU A 183 2.47 2.65 0.40
N SER A 184 3.35 3.65 0.33
CA SER A 184 3.87 4.13 -0.95
C SER A 184 4.57 3.00 -1.76
N PRO A 185 4.72 3.16 -3.09
CA PRO A 185 5.45 2.19 -3.91
C PRO A 185 6.84 1.85 -3.37
N GLN A 186 7.56 2.85 -2.87
CA GLN A 186 8.90 2.68 -2.31
C GLN A 186 8.89 1.92 -0.98
N GLU A 187 7.92 2.17 -0.11
CA GLU A 187 7.77 1.44 1.16
C GLU A 187 7.38 -0.02 0.91
N LEU A 188 6.45 -0.27 -0.01
CA LEU A 188 6.10 -1.63 -0.42
C LEU A 188 7.31 -2.36 -1.00
N MET A 189 8.06 -1.72 -1.90
CA MET A 189 9.25 -2.33 -2.52
C MET A 189 10.30 -2.73 -1.47
N LYS A 190 10.51 -1.90 -0.44
CA LYS A 190 11.41 -2.25 0.67
C LYS A 190 10.96 -3.52 1.41
N ILE A 191 9.67 -3.63 1.72
CA ILE A 191 9.11 -4.83 2.37
C ILE A 191 9.30 -6.06 1.49
N LEU A 192 9.03 -5.96 0.17
CA LEU A 192 9.21 -7.08 -0.74
C LEU A 192 10.68 -7.53 -0.78
N LEU A 193 11.63 -6.59 -0.86
CA LEU A 193 13.07 -6.88 -0.80
C LEU A 193 13.50 -7.53 0.52
N ASP A 194 12.94 -7.08 1.65
CA ASP A 194 13.20 -7.66 2.97
C ASP A 194 12.67 -9.10 3.05
N ILE A 195 11.48 -9.38 2.51
CA ILE A 195 10.91 -10.74 2.42
C ILE A 195 11.79 -11.63 1.55
N GLU A 196 12.23 -11.15 0.38
CA GLU A 196 13.17 -11.89 -0.45
C GLU A 196 14.46 -12.22 0.32
N GLN A 197 15.00 -11.27 1.07
CA GLN A 197 16.21 -11.47 1.86
C GLN A 197 16.00 -12.46 3.01
N GLU A 198 14.85 -12.42 3.67
CA GLU A 198 14.48 -13.38 4.73
C GLU A 198 14.43 -14.81 4.17
N MET A 199 13.84 -14.98 2.99
CA MET A 199 13.69 -16.28 2.33
C MET A 199 15.00 -16.79 1.73
N LYS A 200 15.93 -15.91 1.33
CA LYS A 200 17.28 -16.22 0.80
C LYS A 200 18.31 -16.68 1.86
N ARG A 201 17.91 -17.13 3.06
CA ARG A 201 18.83 -17.42 4.18
C ARG A 201 19.96 -18.44 3.88
N GLU A 202 19.91 -19.19 2.78
CA GLU A 202 21.10 -19.85 2.23
C GLU A 202 21.82 -18.93 1.23
N ARG A 203 23.04 -18.50 1.58
CA ARG A 203 23.90 -17.64 0.75
C ARG A 203 24.25 -18.32 -0.58
N ILE A 204 23.43 -18.10 -1.60
CA ILE A 204 23.76 -18.46 -2.98
C ILE A 204 24.23 -17.17 -3.70
N ILE A 205 25.24 -17.34 -4.55
CA ILE A 205 26.06 -16.36 -5.25
C ILE A 205 25.24 -15.19 -5.85
N LYS A 206 25.84 -13.98 -5.95
CA LYS A 206 25.26 -12.84 -6.67
C LYS A 206 24.96 -13.25 -8.13
N TRP A 207 23.70 -13.15 -8.57
CA TRP A 207 23.14 -13.68 -9.84
C TRP A 207 22.82 -15.18 -9.88
N GLY A 208 22.88 -15.86 -8.73
CA GLY A 208 22.40 -17.23 -8.58
C GLY A 208 20.87 -17.34 -8.52
N PRO A 209 20.34 -18.56 -8.57
CA PRO A 209 18.90 -18.80 -8.56
C PRO A 209 18.24 -18.23 -7.29
N ARG A 210 16.96 -17.85 -7.37
CA ARG A 210 16.23 -17.14 -6.30
C ARG A 210 15.14 -18.04 -5.73
N ILE A 211 15.11 -18.17 -4.40
CA ILE A 211 14.04 -18.86 -3.68
C ILE A 211 12.69 -18.17 -3.92
N ILE A 212 12.69 -16.84 -4.03
CA ILE A 212 11.52 -16.05 -4.40
C ILE A 212 11.97 -14.77 -5.11
N ASP A 213 11.16 -14.33 -6.06
CA ASP A 213 11.25 -13.07 -6.81
C ASP A 213 9.90 -12.35 -6.68
N LEU A 214 9.91 -11.09 -6.26
CA LEU A 214 8.71 -10.30 -5.99
C LEU A 214 8.76 -8.96 -6.74
N ASP A 215 7.99 -8.82 -7.80
CA ASP A 215 7.97 -7.63 -8.66
C ASP A 215 6.63 -6.87 -8.53
N ILE A 216 6.69 -5.54 -8.39
CA ILE A 216 5.50 -4.68 -8.49
C ILE A 216 5.19 -4.43 -9.97
N ILE A 217 4.03 -4.91 -10.44
CA ILE A 217 3.59 -4.78 -11.83
C ILE A 217 2.74 -3.55 -12.07
N PHE A 218 1.72 -3.34 -11.25
CA PHE A 218 0.87 -2.15 -11.28
C PHE A 218 0.64 -1.62 -9.88
N TYR A 219 0.48 -0.30 -9.78
CA TYR A 219 0.12 0.39 -8.54
C TYR A 219 -0.92 1.45 -8.92
N ASP A 220 -2.19 1.19 -8.61
CA ASP A 220 -3.34 1.89 -9.19
C ASP A 220 -3.15 2.08 -10.72
N ASP A 221 -3.31 3.31 -11.21
CA ASP A 221 -2.96 3.71 -12.58
C ASP A 221 -1.71 4.62 -12.61
N LEU A 222 -0.87 4.52 -11.56
CA LEU A 222 0.35 5.30 -11.40
C LEU A 222 1.35 4.99 -12.51
N VAL A 223 1.98 6.05 -13.01
CA VAL A 223 3.20 5.98 -13.81
C VAL A 223 4.30 6.66 -13.01
N LEU A 224 5.28 5.87 -12.58
CA LEU A 224 6.38 6.29 -11.72
C LEU A 224 7.68 5.69 -12.22
N GLU A 225 8.70 6.53 -12.35
CA GLU A 225 10.09 6.13 -12.54
C GLU A 225 10.87 6.68 -11.34
N ASP A 226 11.29 5.78 -10.47
CA ASP A 226 12.05 6.06 -9.25
C ASP A 226 13.27 5.12 -9.20
N GLU A 227 14.32 5.52 -8.49
CA GLU A 227 15.55 4.72 -8.37
C GLU A 227 15.28 3.32 -7.78
N LEU A 228 14.26 3.18 -6.93
CA LEU A 228 13.92 1.94 -6.25
C LEU A 228 12.85 1.12 -6.98
N VAL A 229 11.89 1.76 -7.64
CA VAL A 229 10.72 1.08 -8.22
C VAL A 229 10.22 1.81 -9.47
N THR A 230 9.96 1.06 -10.55
CA THR A 230 9.30 1.58 -11.76
C THR A 230 7.93 0.92 -11.89
N VAL A 231 6.89 1.74 -12.05
CA VAL A 231 5.50 1.28 -12.21
C VAL A 231 4.84 2.00 -13.40
N PRO A 232 4.14 1.30 -14.30
CA PRO A 232 4.08 -0.16 -14.42
C PRO A 232 5.45 -0.78 -14.63
N HIS A 233 5.61 -2.06 -14.29
CA HIS A 233 6.87 -2.75 -14.49
C HIS A 233 7.30 -2.64 -15.98
N PRO A 234 8.52 -2.17 -16.28
CA PRO A 234 8.90 -1.66 -17.60
C PRO A 234 8.99 -2.72 -18.71
N ARG A 235 8.98 -4.00 -18.35
CA ARG A 235 9.09 -5.14 -19.28
C ARG A 235 7.99 -6.17 -19.05
N MET A 236 6.86 -5.77 -18.45
CA MET A 236 5.79 -6.72 -18.16
C MET A 236 5.14 -7.29 -19.43
N GLU A 237 5.11 -6.50 -20.49
CA GLU A 237 4.51 -6.83 -21.79
C GLU A 237 5.33 -7.87 -22.58
N GLU A 238 6.61 -8.04 -22.24
CA GLU A 238 7.52 -8.99 -22.88
C GLU A 238 7.51 -10.37 -22.19
N ARG A 239 6.68 -10.57 -21.15
CA ARG A 239 6.75 -11.74 -20.27
C ARG A 239 5.41 -12.45 -20.18
N GLU A 240 5.27 -13.56 -20.91
CA GLU A 240 4.04 -14.37 -20.88
C GLU A 240 3.75 -14.90 -19.47
N PHE A 241 4.79 -15.35 -18.75
CA PHE A 241 4.68 -15.85 -17.38
C PHE A 241 4.21 -14.79 -16.36
N VAL A 242 4.30 -13.50 -16.70
CA VAL A 242 3.70 -12.39 -15.93
C VAL A 242 2.27 -12.15 -16.40
N LEU A 243 2.08 -11.98 -17.72
CA LEU A 243 0.78 -11.60 -18.29
C LEU A 243 -0.30 -12.66 -18.11
N LYS A 244 0.05 -13.95 -18.17
CA LYS A 244 -0.92 -15.06 -18.09
C LYS A 244 -1.57 -15.17 -16.71
N PRO A 245 -0.81 -15.26 -15.58
CA PRO A 245 -1.40 -15.17 -14.25
C PRO A 245 -2.08 -13.82 -13.98
N LEU A 246 -1.52 -12.72 -14.48
CA LEU A 246 -2.08 -11.39 -14.28
C LEU A 246 -3.43 -11.20 -15.00
N SER A 247 -3.60 -11.79 -16.19
CA SER A 247 -4.85 -11.77 -16.96
C SER A 247 -5.99 -12.50 -16.23
N GLU A 248 -5.68 -13.58 -15.49
CA GLU A 248 -6.65 -14.30 -14.64
C GLU A 248 -7.23 -13.40 -13.53
N ILE A 249 -6.40 -12.56 -12.93
CA ILE A 249 -6.81 -11.73 -11.80
C ILE A 249 -7.27 -10.32 -12.19
N CYS A 250 -6.79 -9.79 -13.32
CA CYS A 250 -7.08 -8.42 -13.77
C CYS A 250 -7.05 -8.21 -15.29
N GLY A 251 -7.48 -9.18 -16.09
CA GLY A 251 -7.46 -9.11 -17.56
C GLY A 251 -8.02 -7.80 -18.15
N ASN A 252 -9.04 -7.20 -17.53
CA ASN A 252 -9.64 -5.94 -17.99
C ASN A 252 -8.90 -4.66 -17.55
N LYS A 253 -7.91 -4.73 -16.66
CA LYS A 253 -7.13 -3.58 -16.25
C LYS A 253 -6.41 -3.01 -17.48
N VAL A 254 -6.44 -1.69 -17.61
CA VAL A 254 -5.81 -0.97 -18.72
C VAL A 254 -4.41 -0.58 -18.28
N HIS A 255 -3.40 -0.96 -19.06
CA HIS A 255 -2.04 -0.52 -18.86
C HIS A 255 -1.96 1.01 -19.02
N PRO A 256 -1.48 1.78 -18.02
CA PRO A 256 -1.58 3.24 -18.04
C PRO A 256 -0.71 3.89 -19.14
N LEU A 257 0.39 3.28 -19.56
CA LEU A 257 1.19 3.73 -20.72
C LEU A 257 0.66 3.20 -22.06
N LEU A 258 0.64 1.88 -22.25
CA LEU A 258 0.26 1.25 -23.52
C LEU A 258 -1.23 1.38 -23.91
N LYS A 259 -2.08 1.78 -22.96
CA LYS A 259 -3.55 1.91 -23.12
C LYS A 259 -4.25 0.64 -23.66
N LYS A 260 -3.62 -0.51 -23.47
CA LYS A 260 -4.18 -1.84 -23.78
C LYS A 260 -4.64 -2.54 -22.51
N ARG A 261 -5.66 -3.38 -22.63
CA ARG A 261 -6.07 -4.27 -21.53
C ARG A 261 -5.05 -5.38 -21.35
N VAL A 262 -4.84 -5.85 -20.12
CA VAL A 262 -3.91 -6.94 -19.81
C VAL A 262 -4.15 -8.17 -20.69
N PHE A 263 -5.41 -8.57 -20.90
CA PHE A 263 -5.69 -9.74 -21.76
C PHE A 263 -5.27 -9.53 -23.22
N ARG A 264 -5.28 -8.28 -23.74
CA ARG A 264 -4.81 -7.97 -25.09
C ARG A 264 -3.29 -8.02 -25.19
N LEU A 265 -2.59 -7.59 -24.13
CA LEU A 265 -1.14 -7.73 -24.06
C LEU A 265 -0.74 -9.22 -24.10
N LEU A 266 -1.48 -10.07 -23.39
CA LEU A 266 -1.28 -11.52 -23.44
C LEU A 266 -1.53 -12.10 -24.85
N GLU A 267 -2.63 -11.73 -25.50
CA GLU A 267 -2.90 -12.17 -26.89
C GLU A 267 -1.83 -11.71 -27.89
N ASP A 268 -1.21 -10.55 -27.65
CA ASP A 268 -0.17 -10.01 -28.54
C ASP A 268 1.12 -10.83 -28.41
N ILE A 269 1.57 -11.15 -27.19
CA ILE A 269 2.78 -11.97 -26.99
C ILE A 269 2.59 -13.44 -27.42
N GLU A 270 1.40 -14.02 -27.20
CA GLU A 270 1.10 -15.39 -27.64
C GLU A 270 1.16 -15.53 -29.16
N LYS A 271 0.83 -14.47 -29.92
CA LYS A 271 0.95 -14.47 -31.38
C LYS A 271 2.39 -14.32 -31.87
N GLU A 272 3.22 -13.60 -31.13
CA GLU A 272 4.64 -13.44 -31.48
C GLU A 272 5.44 -14.72 -31.23
N ASN A 273 4.99 -15.57 -30.29
CA ASN A 273 5.58 -16.86 -29.96
C ASN A 273 5.11 -18.04 -30.87
N CYS A 274 4.13 -17.80 -31.76
CA CYS A 274 3.59 -18.80 -32.70
C CYS A 274 4.21 -18.68 -34.09
#